data_AF-A0A6G7CIK2-F1
#
_entry.id   AF-A0A6G7CIK2-F1
#
_cell.length_a   1.000
_cell.length_b   1.000
_cell.length_c   1.000
_cell.angle_alpha   90.00
_cell.angle_beta   90.00
_cell.angle_gamma   90.00
#
_symmetry.space_group_name_H-M   'P 1'
#
loop_
_entity.id
_entity.type
_entity.pdbx_description
1 polymer ?
#
loop_
_entity_poly.entity_id
_entity_poly.type
_entity_poly.pdbx_seq_one_letter_code
_entity_poly.pdbx_strand_id
1 'polypeptide(L)'
;MMRKIEFIGHARALSLSMSSVFGGVAMLLIMQFIFSIDQNAFTYGAVIVGAIFQYKTTVWKCESNLSADNDEIYLFGIPAALRYQKSILGRRYIRVTSLTSSGYHRVKVYEPWVSKSDWQIMLKKCT
;
A
#
# COMPACT_ATOMS: atom_id res chain seq x y z
N MET A 1 24.28 -11.05 -5.10
CA MET A 1 23.72 -11.41 -3.78
C MET A 1 22.38 -10.72 -3.69
N MET A 2 21.31 -11.48 -3.58
CA MET A 2 19.95 -10.99 -3.78
C MET A 2 19.53 -10.08 -2.61
N ARG A 3 19.54 -8.77 -2.83
CA ARG A 3 19.20 -7.76 -1.83
C ARG A 3 17.68 -7.59 -1.78
N LYS A 4 17.07 -7.74 -0.60
CA LYS A 4 15.63 -7.53 -0.42
C LYS A 4 15.31 -6.03 -0.46
N ILE A 5 14.24 -5.66 -1.19
CA ILE A 5 13.70 -4.29 -1.17
C ILE A 5 12.56 -4.30 -0.15
N GLU A 6 12.77 -3.69 1.01
CA GLU A 6 11.74 -3.67 2.05
C GLU A 6 10.70 -2.58 1.80
N PHE A 7 9.44 -2.89 2.12
CA PHE A 7 8.41 -1.87 2.17
C PHE A 7 8.45 -1.18 3.53
N ILE A 8 8.45 0.14 3.49
CA ILE A 8 8.17 1.01 4.64
C ILE A 8 6.68 0.83 4.97
N GLY A 9 6.37 -0.19 5.76
CA GLY A 9 5.00 -0.60 6.08
C GLY A 9 4.17 0.52 6.70
N HIS A 10 4.81 1.47 7.38
CA HIS A 10 4.18 2.66 7.92
C HIS A 10 3.47 3.51 6.86
N ALA A 11 4.07 3.76 5.70
CA ALA A 11 3.47 4.62 4.68
C ALA A 11 2.21 3.98 4.04
N ARG A 12 2.25 2.66 3.85
CA ARG A 12 1.10 1.88 3.37
C ARG A 12 0.00 1.81 4.42
N ALA A 13 0.36 1.46 5.66
CA ALA A 13 -0.57 1.34 6.77
C ALA A 13 -1.25 2.67 7.11
N LEU A 14 -0.51 3.78 7.09
CA LEU A 14 -1.04 5.12 7.37
C LEU A 14 -2.06 5.53 6.29
N SER A 15 -1.75 5.31 5.00
CA SER A 15 -2.69 5.65 3.93
C SER A 15 -3.99 4.84 4.00
N LEU A 16 -3.93 3.56 4.38
CA LEU A 16 -5.11 2.71 4.53
C LEU A 16 -5.91 3.10 5.78
N SER A 17 -5.23 3.25 6.90
CA SER A 17 -5.84 3.63 8.19
C SER A 17 -6.56 4.97 8.10
N MET A 18 -5.93 6.00 7.51
CA MET A 18 -6.57 7.30 7.30
C MET A 18 -7.81 7.19 6.41
N SER A 19 -7.75 6.41 5.33
CA SER A 19 -8.91 6.18 4.47
C SER A 19 -10.06 5.50 5.24
N SER A 20 -9.73 4.57 6.14
CA SER A 20 -10.72 3.89 6.98
C SER A 20 -11.34 4.84 8.01
N VAL A 21 -10.55 5.76 8.59
CA VAL A 21 -11.08 6.79 9.51
C VAL A 21 -12.04 7.71 8.76
N PHE A 22 -11.61 8.28 7.63
CA PHE A 22 -12.47 9.18 6.85
C PHE A 22 -13.74 8.50 6.37
N GLY A 23 -13.63 7.26 5.85
CA GLY A 23 -14.79 6.47 5.43
C GLY A 23 -15.73 6.15 6.59
N GLY A 24 -15.18 5.76 7.75
CA GLY A 24 -15.96 5.47 8.95
C GLY A 24 -16.70 6.70 9.48
N VAL A 25 -16.00 7.84 9.62
CA VAL A 25 -16.62 9.10 10.06
C VAL A 25 -17.69 9.58 9.07
N ALA A 26 -17.40 9.53 7.76
CA ALA A 26 -18.38 9.89 6.73
C ALA A 26 -19.64 9.00 6.81
N MET A 27 -19.47 7.70 7.04
CA MET A 27 -20.61 6.78 7.20
C MET A 27 -21.44 7.10 8.44
N LEU A 28 -20.80 7.42 9.57
CA LEU A 28 -21.51 7.84 10.78
C LEU A 28 -22.30 9.13 10.56
N LEU A 29 -21.74 10.11 9.84
CA LEU A 29 -22.43 11.33 9.47
C LEU A 29 -23.62 11.08 8.53
N ILE A 30 -23.48 10.17 7.57
CA ILE A 30 -24.59 9.75 6.69
C ILE A 30 -25.71 9.10 7.51
N MET A 31 -25.36 8.21 8.44
CA MET A 31 -26.32 7.55 9.32
C MET A 31 -27.07 8.55 10.21
N GLN A 32 -26.35 9.56 10.72
CA GLN A 32 -26.96 10.61 11.50
C GLN A 32 -27.86 11.53 10.65
N PHE A 33 -27.44 11.89 9.44
CA PHE A 33 -28.16 12.86 8.61
C PHE A 33 -29.36 12.26 7.85
N ILE A 34 -29.21 11.05 7.30
CA ILE A 34 -30.26 10.41 6.48
C ILE A 34 -31.21 9.59 7.34
N PHE A 35 -30.69 8.89 8.35
CA PHE A 35 -31.45 7.93 9.15
C PHE A 35 -31.75 8.44 10.56
N SER A 36 -31.32 9.65 10.92
CA SER A 36 -31.49 10.24 12.26
C SER A 36 -30.99 9.33 13.39
N ILE A 37 -29.97 8.51 13.11
CA ILE A 37 -29.37 7.63 14.11
C ILE A 37 -28.36 8.45 14.91
N ASP A 38 -28.71 8.74 16.16
CA ASP A 38 -27.80 9.41 17.08
C ASP A 38 -26.56 8.57 17.36
N GLN A 39 -25.40 9.22 17.21
CA GLN A 39 -24.09 8.62 17.42
C GLN A 39 -23.52 9.09 18.75
N ASN A 40 -23.07 8.15 19.57
CA ASN A 40 -22.42 8.48 20.84
C ASN A 40 -20.89 8.54 20.67
N ALA A 41 -20.17 9.18 21.59
CA ALA A 41 -18.70 9.26 21.53
C ALA A 41 -18.03 7.88 21.39
N PHE A 42 -18.67 6.82 21.91
CA PHE A 42 -18.21 5.44 21.77
C PHE A 42 -18.18 4.94 20.32
N THR A 43 -19.15 5.30 19.46
CA THR A 43 -19.18 4.83 18.06
C THR A 43 -18.07 5.48 17.23
N TYR A 44 -17.77 6.75 17.47
CA TYR A 44 -16.59 7.40 16.90
C TYR A 44 -15.29 6.79 17.43
N GLY A 45 -15.24 6.47 18.74
CA GLY A 45 -14.12 5.74 19.34
C GLY A 45 -13.84 4.40 18.67
N ALA A 46 -14.88 3.64 18.33
CA ALA A 46 -14.76 2.36 17.64
C ALA A 46 -14.12 2.49 16.24
N VAL A 47 -14.44 3.56 15.50
CA VAL A 47 -13.81 3.85 14.19
C VAL A 47 -12.30 4.07 14.35
N ILE A 48 -11.89 4.83 15.38
CA ILE A 48 -10.47 5.09 15.67
C ILE A 48 -9.75 3.80 16.07
N VAL A 49 -10.33 3.01 16.97
CA VAL A 49 -9.75 1.74 17.41
C VAL A 49 -9.61 0.76 16.24
N GLY A 50 -10.63 0.66 15.39
CA GLY A 50 -10.59 -0.14 14.17
C GLY A 50 -9.48 0.29 13.22
N ALA A 51 -9.29 1.60 13.04
CA ALA A 51 -8.22 2.15 12.22
C ALA A 51 -6.82 1.90 12.80
N ILE A 52 -6.65 1.94 14.13
CA ILE A 52 -5.39 1.58 14.81
C ILE A 52 -5.09 0.09 14.62
N PHE A 53 -6.09 -0.77 14.78
CA PHE A 53 -5.94 -2.21 14.57
C PHE A 53 -5.57 -2.52 13.11
N GLN A 54 -6.25 -1.88 12.15
CA GLN A 54 -5.91 -1.99 10.72
C GLN A 54 -4.49 -1.52 10.44
N TYR A 55 -4.06 -0.42 11.07
CA TYR A 55 -2.70 0.08 10.94
C TYR A 55 -1.68 -0.97 11.40
N LYS A 56 -1.81 -1.48 12.62
CA LYS A 56 -0.87 -2.48 13.17
C LYS A 56 -0.83 -3.75 12.32
N THR A 57 -1.99 -4.28 11.93
CA THR A 57 -2.06 -5.49 11.10
C THR A 57 -1.44 -5.28 9.71
N THR A 58 -1.63 -4.09 9.11
CA THR A 58 -1.04 -3.75 7.81
C THR A 58 0.47 -3.58 7.90
N VAL A 59 0.99 -2.96 8.97
CA VAL A 59 2.44 -2.86 9.21
C VAL A 59 3.03 -4.27 9.36
N TRP A 60 2.39 -5.13 10.16
CA TRP A 60 2.91 -6.47 10.43
C TRP A 60 2.92 -7.37 9.19
N LYS A 61 1.92 -7.27 8.33
CA LYS A 61 1.82 -8.04 7.08
C LYS A 61 2.55 -7.38 5.89
N CYS A 62 3.36 -6.35 6.12
CA CYS A 62 3.95 -5.58 5.03
C CYS A 62 5.19 -6.24 4.41
N GLU A 63 5.02 -7.45 3.88
CA GLU A 63 6.04 -8.09 3.06
C GLU A 63 5.98 -7.56 1.63
N SER A 64 7.13 -7.09 1.14
CA SER A 64 7.26 -6.60 -0.24
C SER A 64 7.37 -7.73 -1.26
N ASN A 65 7.96 -8.85 -0.84
CA ASN A 65 8.36 -9.96 -1.71
C ASN A 65 9.17 -9.51 -2.93
N LEU A 66 9.84 -8.36 -2.81
CA LEU A 66 10.67 -7.76 -3.84
C LEU A 66 12.14 -7.93 -3.47
N SER A 67 12.92 -8.31 -4.46
CA SER A 67 14.37 -8.41 -4.35
C SER A 67 15.03 -7.86 -5.60
N ALA A 68 16.25 -7.36 -5.44
CA ALA A 68 17.10 -6.91 -6.51
C ALA A 68 18.41 -7.70 -6.49
N ASP A 69 18.84 -8.20 -7.64
CA ASP A 69 20.17 -8.78 -7.83
C ASP A 69 20.72 -8.31 -9.16
N ASN A 70 21.99 -7.88 -9.18
CA ASN A 70 22.72 -7.46 -10.38
C ASN A 70 21.85 -6.78 -11.45
N ASP A 71 21.17 -5.71 -11.05
CA ASP A 71 20.41 -4.83 -11.95
C ASP A 71 19.07 -5.40 -12.47
N GLU A 72 18.64 -6.57 -12.00
CA GLU A 72 17.30 -7.12 -12.21
C GLU A 72 16.45 -7.04 -10.93
N ILE A 73 15.14 -6.93 -11.13
CA ILE A 73 14.16 -6.85 -10.04
C ILE A 73 13.24 -8.05 -10.13
N TYR A 74 13.09 -8.72 -8.99
CA TYR A 74 12.34 -9.95 -8.85
C TYR A 74 11.15 -9.72 -7.93
N LEU A 75 10.01 -10.29 -8.29
CA LEU A 75 8.80 -10.36 -7.47
C LEU A 75 8.54 -11.84 -7.17
N PHE A 76 8.54 -12.22 -5.89
CA PHE A 76 8.52 -13.62 -5.44
C PHE A 76 9.66 -14.48 -6.03
N GLY A 77 10.86 -13.88 -6.20
CA GLY A 77 12.02 -14.57 -6.78
C GLY A 77 11.95 -14.76 -8.30
N ILE A 78 10.95 -14.18 -8.98
CA ILE A 78 10.74 -14.30 -10.43
C ILE A 78 11.00 -12.94 -11.09
N PRO A 79 11.74 -12.87 -12.22
CA PRO A 79 11.99 -11.62 -12.91
C PRO A 79 10.70 -10.86 -13.19
N ALA A 80 10.70 -9.57 -12.86
CA ALA A 80 9.54 -8.73 -12.97
C ALA A 80 9.78 -7.57 -13.95
N ALA A 81 8.75 -7.24 -14.71
CA ALA A 81 8.69 -6.06 -15.55
C ALA A 81 8.19 -4.86 -14.72
N LEU A 82 8.85 -3.72 -14.88
CA LEU A 82 8.54 -2.49 -14.16
C LEU A 82 8.02 -1.44 -15.12
N ARG A 83 6.90 -0.81 -14.75
CA ARG A 83 6.30 0.30 -15.50
C ARG A 83 5.97 1.45 -14.59
N TYR A 84 6.53 2.62 -14.90
CA TYR A 84 6.25 3.84 -14.14
C TYR A 84 4.88 4.40 -14.52
N GLN A 85 4.07 4.73 -13.51
CA GLN A 85 2.73 5.25 -13.69
C GLN A 85 2.38 6.31 -12.64
N LYS A 86 1.38 7.14 -12.99
CA LYS A 86 0.80 8.12 -12.08
C LYS A 86 -0.66 7.73 -11.81
N SER A 87 -1.05 7.72 -10.54
CA SER A 87 -2.43 7.52 -10.12
C SER A 87 -3.26 8.75 -10.49
N ILE A 88 -4.58 8.57 -10.59
CA ILE A 88 -5.55 9.67 -10.78
C ILE A 88 -5.39 10.71 -9.65
N LEU A 89 -5.09 10.25 -8.43
CA LEU A 89 -4.79 11.08 -7.26
C LEU A 89 -3.39 11.73 -7.27
N GLY A 90 -2.71 11.73 -8.42
CA GLY A 90 -1.37 12.31 -8.59
C GLY A 90 -0.20 11.52 -8.00
N ARG A 91 -0.48 10.47 -7.22
CA ARG A 91 0.55 9.64 -6.58
C ARG A 91 1.34 8.83 -7.61
N ARG A 92 2.66 8.94 -7.55
CA ARG A 92 3.60 8.19 -8.40
C ARG A 92 3.73 6.76 -7.88
N TYR A 93 3.65 5.79 -8.79
CA TYR A 93 3.83 4.39 -8.46
C TYR A 93 4.50 3.64 -9.60
N ILE A 94 5.23 2.58 -9.26
CA ILE A 94 5.77 1.62 -10.21
C ILE A 94 4.90 0.37 -10.13
N ARG A 95 4.40 -0.05 -11.28
CA ARG A 95 3.71 -1.32 -11.44
C ARG A 95 4.76 -2.39 -11.70
N VAL A 96 4.91 -3.30 -10.75
CA VAL A 96 5.77 -4.47 -10.86
C VAL A 96 4.91 -5.66 -11.26
N THR A 97 5.26 -6.34 -12.35
CA THR A 97 4.53 -7.52 -12.85
C THR A 97 5.51 -8.66 -13.09
N SER A 98 5.33 -9.79 -12.41
CA SER A 98 6.04 -11.03 -12.77
C SER A 98 5.11 -12.00 -13.50
N LEU A 99 5.67 -12.70 -14.48
CA LEU A 99 4.99 -13.73 -15.24
C LEU A 99 5.36 -15.08 -14.64
N THR A 100 4.37 -15.80 -14.09
CA THR A 100 4.57 -17.14 -13.55
C THR A 100 3.83 -18.16 -14.40
N SER A 101 4.17 -19.44 -14.26
CA SER A 101 3.44 -20.55 -14.90
C SER A 101 1.98 -20.63 -14.45
N SER A 102 1.66 -20.12 -13.26
CA SER A 102 0.32 -20.07 -12.67
C SER A 102 -0.45 -18.78 -12.94
N GLY A 103 0.18 -17.74 -13.50
CA GLY A 103 -0.49 -16.49 -13.88
C GLY A 103 0.36 -15.22 -13.74
N TYR A 104 -0.32 -14.08 -13.68
CA TYR A 104 0.30 -12.77 -13.53
C TYR A 104 0.26 -12.31 -12.07
N HIS A 105 1.42 -12.16 -11.44
CA HIS A 105 1.51 -11.48 -10.15
C HIS A 105 1.81 -10.01 -10.38
N ARG A 106 0.99 -9.13 -9.81
CA ARG A 106 1.11 -7.68 -9.99
C ARG A 106 1.04 -6.95 -8.65
N VAL A 107 2.04 -6.10 -8.41
CA VAL A 107 2.11 -5.24 -7.22
C VAL A 107 2.32 -3.79 -7.65
N LYS A 108 1.66 -2.86 -6.95
CA LYS A 108 1.91 -1.42 -7.08
C LYS A 108 2.82 -0.99 -5.95
N VAL A 109 3.97 -0.41 -6.30
CA VAL A 109 4.93 0.16 -5.35
C VAL A 109 4.84 1.66 -5.45
N TYR A 110 4.42 2.33 -4.38
CA TYR A 110 4.39 3.79 -4.34
C TYR A 110 5.73 4.33 -3.86
N GLU A 111 6.11 5.51 -4.36
CA GLU A 111 7.37 6.18 -3.98
C GLU A 111 7.61 6.27 -2.46
N PRO A 112 6.61 6.59 -1.61
CA PRO A 112 6.80 6.66 -0.17
C PRO A 112 6.92 5.30 0.53
N TRP A 113 6.68 4.19 -0.19
CA TRP A 113 6.67 2.84 0.40
C TRP A 113 8.04 2.18 0.37
N VAL A 114 9.05 2.78 -0.27
CA VAL A 114 10.40 2.22 -0.37
C VAL A 114 11.42 3.31 -0.05
N SER A 115 12.65 2.91 0.27
CA SER A 115 13.73 3.88 0.46
C SER A 115 13.98 4.67 -0.83
N LYS A 116 14.48 5.90 -0.72
CA LYS A 116 14.81 6.73 -1.90
C LYS A 116 15.79 6.04 -2.84
N SER A 117 16.78 5.32 -2.29
CA SER A 117 17.75 4.54 -3.07
C SER A 117 17.07 3.42 -3.86
N ASP A 118 16.18 2.66 -3.21
CA ASP A 118 15.47 1.56 -3.87
C ASP A 118 14.52 2.07 -4.94
N TRP A 119 13.83 3.17 -4.66
CA TRP A 119 12.98 3.83 -5.65
C TRP A 119 13.76 4.22 -6.91
N GLN A 120 14.94 4.82 -6.76
CA GLN A 120 15.77 5.21 -7.90
C GLN A 120 16.27 4.00 -8.71
N ILE A 121 16.63 2.90 -8.03
CA ILE A 121 17.00 1.64 -8.69
C ILE A 121 15.82 1.09 -9.51
N MET A 122 14.63 1.03 -8.90
CA MET A 122 13.42 0.58 -9.58
C MET A 122 13.05 1.49 -10.76
N LEU A 123 13.18 2.81 -10.58
CA LEU A 123 12.84 3.79 -11.60
C LEU A 123 13.73 3.70 -12.83
N LYS A 124 15.04 3.46 -12.65
CA LYS A 124 16.00 3.23 -13.76
C LYS A 124 15.65 2.00 -14.61
N LYS A 125 14.89 1.06 -14.04
CA LYS A 125 14.48 -0.19 -14.70
C LYS A 125 13.06 -0.14 -15.24
N CYS A 126 12.38 0.99 -15.10
CA CYS A 126 11.08 1.17 -15.73
C CYS A 126 11.22 1.31 -17.25
N THR A 127 10.26 0.70 -17.96
CA THR A 127 9.99 0.94 -19.39
C THR A 127 8.81 1.87 -19.59
#